data_AF-A0A9P9IA13-F1
#
_entry.id   AF-A0A9P9IA13-F1
#
_cell.length_a   1.000
_cell.length_b   1.000
_cell.length_c   1.000
_cell.angle_alpha   90.00
_cell.angle_beta   90.00
_cell.angle_gamma   90.00
#
_symmetry.space_group_name_H-M   'P 1'
#
loop_
_entity.id
_entity.type
_entity.pdbx_description
1 polymer ?
#
loop_
_entity_poly.entity_id
_entity_poly.type
_entity_poly.pdbx_seq_one_letter_code
_entity_poly.pdbx_strand_id
1 'polypeptide(L)'
;MMLQALDARPAVLAGAAALLLTTWLVVSTIRQYVRLRHIKGPPMAGLTQAWLIRCVGSGRTHLDLWEVCQKTAPHSYMHLPFRDVARVGPNDLITSDPELMKRMLNVRTHYKRSAWYDAMRLDPTKDNVLSQRNDELHASTRSKMAAGYSGKEVDDLEPRIDARATDGKAHCEN
;
A
#
# COMPACT_ATOMS: atom_id res chain seq x y z
N MET A 1 38.50 4.98 -45.12
CA MET A 1 37.68 5.91 -44.32
C MET A 1 36.19 5.66 -44.56
N MET A 2 35.74 4.41 -44.42
CA MET A 2 34.42 3.97 -44.89
C MET A 2 33.78 2.96 -43.91
N LEU A 3 33.98 3.19 -42.61
CA LEU A 3 33.41 2.39 -41.51
C LEU A 3 32.76 3.24 -40.41
N GLN A 4 32.55 4.55 -40.61
CA GLN A 4 31.87 5.42 -39.64
C GLN A 4 30.35 5.50 -39.83
N ALA A 5 29.80 4.84 -40.86
CA ALA A 5 28.35 4.74 -41.08
C ALA A 5 27.76 3.42 -40.54
N LEU A 6 28.36 2.84 -39.51
CA LEU A 6 27.80 1.72 -38.76
C LEU A 6 26.59 2.22 -37.95
N ASP A 7 25.43 2.14 -38.61
CA ASP A 7 24.07 2.08 -38.09
C ASP A 7 23.68 3.14 -37.04
N ALA A 8 23.37 4.35 -37.50
CA ALA A 8 22.72 5.38 -36.68
C ALA A 8 21.27 5.03 -36.30
N ARG A 9 20.67 3.99 -36.92
CA ARG A 9 19.30 3.54 -36.70
C ARG A 9 19.03 3.14 -35.25
N PRO A 10 19.83 2.29 -34.57
CA PRO A 10 19.65 1.99 -33.15
C PRO A 10 19.72 3.22 -32.24
N ALA A 11 20.61 4.18 -32.53
CA ALA A 11 20.73 5.40 -31.74
C ALA A 11 19.50 6.32 -31.90
N VAL A 12 18.99 6.45 -33.13
CA VAL A 12 17.76 7.21 -33.43
C VAL A 12 16.54 6.53 -32.81
N LEU A 13 16.45 5.19 -32.90
CA LEU A 13 15.38 4.42 -32.27
C LEU A 13 15.41 4.52 -30.74
N ALA A 14 16.59 4.45 -30.12
CA ALA A 14 16.76 4.62 -28.68
C ALA A 14 16.38 6.04 -28.24
N GLY A 15 16.79 7.07 -28.99
CA GLY A 15 16.40 8.46 -28.74
C GLY A 15 14.89 8.68 -28.84
N ALA A 16 14.26 8.13 -29.89
CA ALA A 16 12.80 8.18 -30.06
C ALA A 16 12.06 7.44 -28.94
N ALA A 17 12.54 6.26 -28.54
CA ALA A 17 11.96 5.50 -27.43
C ALA A 17 12.09 6.27 -26.09
N ALA A 18 13.23 6.89 -25.81
CA ALA A 18 13.42 7.72 -24.63
C ALA A 18 12.49 8.95 -24.63
N LEU A 19 12.33 9.62 -25.77
CA LEU A 19 11.39 10.74 -25.92
C LEU A 19 9.94 10.31 -25.71
N LEU A 20 9.54 9.17 -26.28
CA LEU A 20 8.19 8.62 -26.09
C LEU A 20 7.94 8.23 -24.63
N LEU A 21 8.91 7.57 -23.99
CA LEU A 21 8.83 7.18 -22.58
C LEU A 21 8.72 8.41 -21.66
N THR A 22 9.58 9.41 -21.85
CA THR A 22 9.54 10.66 -21.08
C THR A 22 8.24 11.42 -21.27
N THR A 23 7.76 11.53 -22.51
CA THR A 23 6.45 12.15 -22.81
C THR A 23 5.32 11.39 -22.12
N TRP A 24 5.31 10.06 -22.20
CA TRP A 24 4.32 9.22 -21.54
C TRP A 24 4.37 9.36 -20.01
N LEU A 25 5.55 9.41 -19.41
CA LEU A 25 5.73 9.62 -17.97
C LEU A 25 5.24 11.00 -17.51
N VAL A 26 5.57 12.06 -18.25
CA VAL A 26 5.10 13.42 -17.95
C VAL A 26 3.59 13.50 -18.05
N VAL A 27 3.01 13.01 -19.16
CA VAL A 27 1.57 13.06 -19.38
C VAL A 27 0.82 12.20 -18.35
N SER A 28 1.33 11.01 -18.01
CA SER A 28 0.71 10.15 -16.99
C SER A 28 0.77 10.79 -15.60
N THR A 29 1.91 11.39 -15.23
CA THR A 29 2.08 12.11 -13.95
C THR A 29 1.14 13.31 -13.86
N ILE A 30 1.04 14.12 -14.92
CA ILE A 30 0.10 15.26 -14.97
C ILE A 30 -1.34 14.78 -14.85
N ARG A 31 -1.73 13.73 -15.58
CA ARG A 31 -3.09 13.17 -15.50
C ARG A 31 -3.41 12.68 -14.09
N GLN A 32 -2.49 11.97 -13.44
CA GLN A 32 -2.64 11.50 -12.07
C GLN A 32 -2.76 12.67 -11.08
N TYR A 33 -1.90 13.68 -11.22
CA TYR A 33 -1.91 14.87 -10.39
C TYR A 33 -3.24 15.63 -10.55
N VAL A 34 -3.68 15.90 -11.77
CA VAL A 34 -4.94 16.62 -12.05
C VAL A 34 -6.14 15.83 -11.53
N ARG A 35 -6.15 14.50 -11.63
CA ARG A 35 -7.24 13.66 -11.09
C ARG A 35 -7.40 13.83 -9.59
N LEU A 36 -6.31 13.94 -8.84
CA LEU A 36 -6.30 13.98 -7.37
C LEU A 36 -5.97 15.37 -6.79
N ARG A 37 -5.87 16.42 -7.61
CA ARG A 37 -5.49 17.77 -7.17
C ARG A 37 -6.45 18.41 -6.17
N HIS A 38 -7.70 17.94 -6.15
CA HIS A 38 -8.71 18.41 -5.20
C HIS A 38 -8.36 17.92 -3.78
N ILE A 39 -7.79 16.72 -3.66
CA ILE A 39 -7.40 16.13 -2.38
C ILE A 39 -6.05 16.70 -1.95
N LYS A 40 -6.07 17.41 -0.82
CA LYS A 40 -4.87 18.01 -0.23
C LYS A 40 -4.03 16.97 0.48
N GLY A 41 -2.74 17.26 0.61
CA GLY A 41 -1.75 16.39 1.25
C GLY A 41 -0.49 17.15 1.60
N PRO A 42 0.49 16.49 2.24
CA PRO A 42 1.78 17.08 2.54
C PRO A 42 2.56 17.40 1.25
N PRO A 43 3.59 18.26 1.33
CA PRO A 43 4.39 18.61 0.16
C PRO A 43 4.99 17.36 -0.48
N MET A 44 5.15 17.39 -1.80
CA MET A 44 5.69 16.29 -2.63
C MET A 44 4.84 15.03 -2.73
N ALA A 45 3.92 14.75 -1.79
CA ALA A 45 3.01 13.60 -1.88
C ALA A 45 2.14 13.61 -3.15
N GLY A 46 1.94 14.79 -3.75
CA GLY A 46 1.24 14.90 -5.01
C GLY A 46 1.98 14.39 -6.25
N LEU A 47 3.32 14.32 -6.19
CA LEU A 47 4.18 14.04 -7.34
C LEU A 47 5.02 12.79 -7.15
N THR A 48 5.45 12.48 -5.93
CA THR A 48 6.33 11.34 -5.63
C THR A 48 5.95 10.64 -4.33
N GLN A 49 6.38 9.39 -4.17
CA GLN A 49 6.23 8.61 -2.93
C GLN A 49 7.22 9.02 -1.83
N ALA A 50 8.07 10.02 -2.07
CA ALA A 50 9.18 10.36 -1.19
C ALA A 50 8.71 10.70 0.24
N TRP A 51 7.57 11.40 0.36
CA TRP A 51 6.99 11.72 1.65
C TRP A 51 6.61 10.46 2.43
N LEU A 52 5.88 9.53 1.80
CA LEU A 52 5.45 8.28 2.44
C LEU A 52 6.64 7.38 2.81
N ILE A 53 7.64 7.27 1.94
CA ILE A 53 8.87 6.50 2.21
C ILE A 53 9.60 7.07 3.45
N ARG A 54 9.71 8.40 3.55
CA ARG A 54 10.30 9.06 4.72
C ARG A 54 9.52 8.74 6.00
N CYS A 55 8.19 8.79 5.93
CA CYS A 55 7.33 8.47 7.07
C CYS A 55 7.51 7.02 7.51
N VAL A 56 7.52 6.07 6.57
CA VAL A 56 7.78 4.63 6.85
C VAL A 56 9.13 4.42 7.51
N GLY A 57 10.19 5.08 7.02
CA GLY A 57 11.53 4.99 7.60
C GLY A 57 11.71 5.67 8.96
N SER A 58 10.76 6.52 9.39
CA SER A 58 10.88 7.30 10.63
C SER A 58 10.54 6.54 11.91
N GLY A 59 9.90 5.37 11.80
CA GLY A 59 9.33 4.64 12.95
C GLY A 59 8.07 5.28 13.55
N ARG A 60 7.63 6.45 13.05
CA ARG A 60 6.45 7.20 13.52
C ARG A 60 5.35 7.31 12.47
N THR A 61 5.35 6.40 11.49
CA THR A 61 4.43 6.43 10.34
C THR A 61 2.97 6.62 10.72
N HIS A 62 2.50 5.91 11.75
CA HIS A 62 1.10 6.00 12.19
C HIS A 62 0.74 7.40 12.73
N LEU A 63 1.69 8.09 13.38
CA LEU A 63 1.50 9.46 13.85
C LEU A 63 1.55 10.45 12.67
N ASP A 64 2.54 10.30 11.78
CA ASP A 64 2.67 11.17 10.60
C ASP A 64 1.42 11.12 9.71
N LEU A 65 0.89 9.91 9.50
CA LEU A 65 -0.33 9.65 8.76
C LEU A 65 -1.56 10.25 9.45
N TRP A 66 -1.69 10.05 10.77
CA TRP A 66 -2.76 10.64 11.58
C TRP A 66 -2.70 12.18 11.54
N GLU A 67 -1.53 12.78 11.72
CA GLU A 67 -1.34 14.22 11.67
C GLU A 67 -1.73 14.82 10.31
N VAL A 68 -1.41 14.12 9.22
CA VAL A 68 -1.80 14.55 7.87
C VAL A 68 -3.31 14.57 7.71
N CYS A 69 -4.01 13.52 8.15
CA CYS A 69 -5.46 13.51 8.19
C CYS A 69 -5.99 14.69 9.00
N GLN A 70 -5.54 14.86 10.26
CA GLN A 70 -6.01 15.94 11.14
C GLN A 70 -5.76 17.34 10.58
N LYS A 71 -4.64 17.58 9.88
CA LYS A 71 -4.30 18.88 9.30
C LYS A 71 -5.04 19.17 8.00
N THR A 72 -5.41 18.14 7.23
CA THR A 72 -6.04 18.30 5.90
C THR A 72 -7.55 18.12 5.92
N ALA A 73 -8.10 17.36 6.87
CA ALA A 73 -9.52 17.08 7.06
C ALA A 73 -10.41 18.32 7.26
N PRO A 74 -10.03 19.35 8.06
CA PRO A 74 -10.93 20.48 8.36
C PRO A 74 -11.34 21.28 7.12
N HIS A 75 -10.55 21.21 6.05
CA HIS A 75 -10.74 21.96 4.82
C HIS A 75 -11.07 21.11 3.61
N SER A 76 -11.17 19.78 3.76
CA SER A 76 -11.24 18.91 2.60
C SER A 76 -12.61 19.03 1.95
N TYR A 77 -13.74 18.74 2.63
CA TYR A 77 -15.06 18.82 1.98
C TYR A 77 -16.23 18.98 2.98
N MET A 78 -16.82 20.17 3.08
CA MET A 78 -17.95 20.45 3.98
C MET A 78 -19.29 19.81 3.54
N HIS A 79 -19.40 19.38 2.28
CA HIS A 79 -20.64 18.89 1.66
C HIS A 79 -20.60 17.42 1.20
N LEU A 80 -19.49 16.70 1.45
CA LEU A 80 -19.36 15.28 1.10
C LEU A 80 -19.55 14.41 2.35
N PRO A 81 -20.09 13.18 2.21
CA PRO A 81 -20.35 12.30 3.35
C PRO A 81 -19.08 11.73 4.01
N PHE A 82 -17.90 11.88 3.37
CA PHE A 82 -16.62 11.37 3.88
C PHE A 82 -15.70 12.54 4.22
N ARG A 83 -15.45 12.74 5.52
CA ARG A 83 -14.94 14.01 6.06
C ARG A 83 -13.42 14.11 6.12
N ASP A 84 -12.72 12.98 5.97
CA ASP A 84 -11.30 12.92 6.28
C ASP A 84 -10.55 12.02 5.30
N VAL A 85 -10.21 12.57 4.13
CA VAL A 85 -9.34 11.91 3.15
C VAL A 85 -8.19 12.85 2.80
N ALA A 86 -6.99 12.34 2.95
CA ALA A 86 -5.75 13.05 2.68
C ALA A 86 -4.92 12.30 1.64
N ARG A 87 -4.17 13.04 0.82
CA ARG A 87 -3.26 12.46 -0.16
C ARG A 87 -1.90 12.20 0.49
N VAL A 88 -1.38 10.98 0.37
CA VAL A 88 -0.06 10.58 0.92
C VAL A 88 0.92 10.09 -0.14
N GLY A 89 0.45 9.84 -1.36
CA GLY A 89 1.28 9.56 -2.53
C GLY A 89 0.58 9.95 -3.84
N PRO A 90 1.27 9.81 -4.98
CA PRO A 90 0.73 10.12 -6.30
C PRO A 90 -0.64 9.50 -6.56
N ASN A 91 -0.87 8.26 -6.13
CA ASN A 91 -2.14 7.53 -6.25
C ASN A 91 -2.63 6.97 -4.91
N ASP A 92 -2.04 7.38 -3.80
CA ASP A 92 -2.32 6.82 -2.48
C ASP A 92 -3.00 7.86 -1.60
N LEU A 93 -4.13 7.43 -1.04
CA LEU A 93 -4.98 8.22 -0.16
C LEU A 93 -5.06 7.52 1.19
N ILE A 94 -5.19 8.32 2.24
CA ILE A 94 -5.42 7.84 3.59
C ILE A 94 -6.67 8.49 4.16
N THR A 95 -7.33 7.79 5.08
CA THR A 95 -8.50 8.26 5.80
C THR A 95 -8.44 7.84 7.27
N SER A 96 -8.91 8.71 8.16
CA SER A 96 -9.27 8.38 9.55
C SER A 96 -10.78 8.38 9.79
N ASP A 97 -11.59 8.45 8.74
CA ASP A 97 -13.05 8.42 8.85
C ASP A 97 -13.53 6.98 9.11
N PRO A 98 -14.07 6.68 10.31
CA PRO A 98 -14.51 5.33 10.65
C PRO A 98 -15.68 4.87 9.78
N GLU A 99 -16.55 5.76 9.31
CA GLU A 99 -17.69 5.39 8.46
C GLU A 99 -17.22 5.03 7.05
N LEU A 100 -16.23 5.76 6.51
CA LEU A 100 -15.59 5.37 5.25
C LEU A 100 -14.88 4.02 5.38
N MET A 101 -14.15 3.79 6.48
CA MET A 101 -13.48 2.52 6.73
C MET A 101 -14.47 1.35 6.78
N LYS A 102 -15.58 1.48 7.54
CA LYS A 102 -16.64 0.47 7.59
C LYS A 102 -17.22 0.19 6.21
N ARG A 103 -17.47 1.24 5.42
CA ARG A 103 -17.99 1.11 4.05
C ARG A 103 -17.00 0.37 3.15
N MET A 104 -15.71 0.71 3.22
CA MET A 104 -14.65 0.08 2.42
C MET A 104 -14.46 -1.39 2.78
N LEU A 105 -14.54 -1.74 4.07
CA LEU A 105 -14.27 -3.08 4.60
C LEU A 105 -15.51 -4.01 4.66
N ASN A 106 -16.66 -3.57 4.15
CA ASN A 106 -17.88 -4.37 4.15
C ASN A 106 -17.76 -5.59 3.22
N VAL A 107 -18.47 -6.68 3.54
CA VAL A 107 -18.42 -7.99 2.85
C VAL A 107 -18.77 -7.93 1.36
N ARG A 108 -19.56 -6.93 0.93
CA ARG A 108 -20.00 -6.73 -0.47
C ARG A 108 -19.52 -5.40 -1.05
N THR A 109 -18.39 -4.92 -0.56
CA THR A 109 -17.74 -3.71 -1.04
C THR A 109 -17.27 -3.86 -2.49
N HIS A 110 -17.30 -2.77 -3.26
CA HIS A 110 -16.63 -2.71 -4.56
C HIS A 110 -15.14 -2.33 -4.43
N TYR A 111 -14.70 -1.95 -3.23
CA TYR A 111 -13.30 -1.63 -2.96
C TYR A 111 -12.47 -2.92 -2.94
N LYS A 112 -11.45 -2.99 -3.81
CA LYS A 112 -10.55 -4.14 -3.89
C LYS A 112 -9.20 -3.85 -3.26
N ARG A 113 -8.51 -4.90 -2.84
CA ARG A 113 -7.12 -4.82 -2.39
C ARG A 113 -6.23 -4.27 -3.52
N SER A 114 -5.39 -3.31 -3.15
CA SER A 114 -4.46 -2.66 -4.07
C SER A 114 -3.30 -3.59 -4.46
N ALA A 115 -2.55 -3.20 -5.48
CA ALA A 115 -1.32 -3.90 -5.87
C ALA A 115 -0.22 -3.88 -4.80
N TRP A 116 -0.36 -3.03 -3.76
CA TRP A 116 0.56 -3.02 -2.63
C TRP A 116 0.64 -4.40 -1.93
N TYR A 117 -0.46 -5.15 -1.89
CA TYR A 117 -0.49 -6.49 -1.30
C TYR A 117 0.33 -7.53 -2.05
N ASP A 118 0.72 -7.26 -3.31
CA ASP A 118 1.60 -8.15 -4.08
C ASP A 118 2.97 -8.30 -3.40
N ALA A 119 3.40 -7.31 -2.60
CA ALA A 119 4.62 -7.37 -1.81
C ALA A 119 4.59 -8.42 -0.68
N MET A 120 3.41 -8.94 -0.33
CA MET A 120 3.26 -9.95 0.73
C MET A 120 3.42 -11.39 0.22
N ARG A 121 3.79 -11.58 -1.06
CA ARG A 121 4.12 -12.90 -1.63
C ARG A 121 5.42 -13.42 -1.04
N LEU A 122 5.36 -14.58 -0.38
CA LEU A 122 6.55 -15.31 0.07
C LEU A 122 7.17 -16.11 -1.09
N ASP A 123 6.32 -16.73 -1.91
CA ASP A 123 6.70 -17.36 -3.17
C ASP A 123 6.34 -16.38 -4.31
N PRO A 124 7.30 -15.93 -5.13
CA PRO A 124 7.03 -15.00 -6.24
C PRO A 124 5.97 -15.51 -7.23
N THR A 125 5.78 -16.83 -7.31
CA THR A 125 4.87 -17.48 -8.26
C THR A 125 3.48 -17.75 -7.69
N LYS A 126 3.28 -17.62 -6.37
CA LYS A 126 2.04 -18.03 -5.70
C LYS A 126 1.55 -17.00 -4.72
N ASP A 127 0.25 -16.74 -4.78
CA ASP A 127 -0.44 -15.93 -3.79
C ASP A 127 -0.76 -16.71 -2.52
N ASN A 128 -0.60 -16.04 -1.38
CA ASN A 128 -1.05 -16.51 -0.08
C ASN A 128 -2.30 -15.72 0.38
N VAL A 129 -2.80 -16.01 1.58
CA VAL A 129 -4.00 -15.35 2.13
C VAL A 129 -3.83 -13.82 2.27
N LEU A 130 -2.60 -13.32 2.44
CA LEU A 130 -2.34 -11.89 2.57
C LEU A 130 -2.23 -11.22 1.20
N SER A 131 -1.52 -11.84 0.24
CA SER A 131 -1.28 -11.26 -1.08
C SER A 131 -2.43 -11.44 -2.07
N GLN A 132 -3.34 -12.40 -1.85
CA GLN A 132 -4.47 -12.66 -2.74
C GLN A 132 -5.42 -11.45 -2.82
N ARG A 133 -5.58 -10.90 -4.02
CA ARG A 133 -6.40 -9.70 -4.31
C ARG A 133 -7.76 -10.02 -4.92
N ASN A 134 -7.97 -11.25 -5.41
CA ASN A 134 -9.29 -11.71 -5.84
C ASN A 134 -10.08 -12.16 -4.61
N ASP A 135 -11.24 -11.54 -4.38
CA ASP A 135 -12.04 -11.74 -3.17
C ASP A 135 -12.56 -13.18 -3.02
N GLU A 136 -12.93 -13.84 -4.12
CA GLU A 136 -13.41 -15.24 -4.11
C GLU A 136 -12.28 -16.22 -3.77
N LEU A 137 -11.12 -16.05 -4.42
CA LEU A 137 -9.94 -16.86 -4.14
C LEU A 137 -9.42 -16.60 -2.72
N HIS A 138 -9.48 -15.35 -2.26
CA HIS A 138 -9.13 -14.97 -0.90
C HIS A 138 -10.06 -15.63 0.12
N ALA A 139 -11.37 -15.61 -0.12
CA ALA A 139 -12.35 -16.28 0.74
C ALA A 139 -12.11 -17.80 0.81
N SER A 140 -11.86 -18.44 -0.33
CA SER A 140 -11.52 -19.87 -0.41
C SER A 140 -10.21 -20.21 0.31
N THR A 141 -9.18 -19.36 0.18
CA THR A 141 -7.89 -19.60 0.84
C THR A 141 -8.01 -19.38 2.36
N ARG A 142 -8.73 -18.34 2.77
CA ARG A 142 -8.99 -18.05 4.19
C ARG A 142 -9.79 -19.16 4.87
N SER A 143 -10.79 -19.74 4.19
CA SER A 143 -11.60 -20.82 4.78
C SER A 143 -10.77 -22.08 5.05
N LYS A 144 -9.81 -22.40 4.18
CA LYS A 144 -8.85 -23.49 4.40
C LYS A 144 -7.98 -23.30 5.65
N MET A 145 -7.71 -22.04 6.04
CA MET A 145 -6.95 -21.73 7.25
C MET A 145 -7.81 -21.64 8.52
N ALA A 146 -9.14 -21.61 8.39
CA ALA A 146 -10.03 -21.32 9.52
C ALA A 146 -9.91 -22.33 10.67
N ALA A 147 -9.67 -23.61 10.37
CA ALA A 147 -9.47 -24.65 11.38
C ALA A 147 -8.28 -24.35 12.30
N GLY A 148 -7.14 -23.96 11.72
CA GLY A 148 -5.93 -23.62 12.47
C GLY A 148 -6.06 -22.39 13.37
N TYR A 149 -6.99 -21.48 13.05
CA TYR A 149 -7.31 -20.31 13.90
C TYR A 149 -8.55 -20.50 14.77
N SER A 150 -9.18 -21.68 14.75
CA SER A 150 -10.38 -21.96 15.54
C SER A 150 -10.10 -22.18 17.03
N GLY A 151 -8.83 -22.36 17.41
CA GLY A 151 -8.39 -22.67 18.77
C GLY A 151 -8.71 -24.10 19.24
N LYS A 152 -9.39 -24.91 18.41
CA LYS A 152 -9.84 -26.25 18.79
C LYS A 152 -8.78 -27.35 18.62
N GLU A 153 -7.71 -27.07 17.88
CA GLU A 153 -6.71 -28.10 17.53
C GLU A 153 -5.44 -28.01 18.36
N VAL A 154 -5.36 -27.05 19.29
CA VAL A 154 -4.23 -26.93 20.21
C VAL A 154 -4.74 -26.98 21.64
N ASP A 155 -4.75 -28.19 22.21
CA ASP A 155 -4.99 -28.39 23.63
C ASP A 155 -3.91 -27.67 24.45
N ASP A 156 -4.32 -27.10 25.58
CA ASP A 156 -3.47 -26.39 26.52
C ASP A 156 -2.63 -25.26 25.89
N LEU A 157 -3.16 -24.58 24.86
CA LEU A 157 -2.46 -23.47 24.19
C LEU A 157 -2.03 -22.37 25.19
N GLU A 158 -2.95 -21.92 26.05
CA GLU A 158 -2.68 -20.88 27.06
C GLU A 158 -1.60 -21.33 28.07
N PRO A 159 -1.73 -22.49 28.76
CA PRO A 159 -0.68 -22.99 29.64
C PRO A 159 0.70 -23.12 28.98
N ARG A 160 0.74 -23.54 27.70
CA ARG A 160 2.00 -23.68 26.96
C ARG A 160 2.64 -22.33 26.63
N ILE A 161 1.84 -21.31 26.35
CA ILE A 161 2.34 -19.94 26.15
C ILE A 161 2.91 -19.41 27.46
N ASP A 162 2.19 -19.59 28.57
CA ASP A 162 2.61 -19.13 29.90
C ASP A 162 3.94 -19.77 30.31
N ALA A 163 4.09 -21.08 30.12
CA ALA A 163 5.33 -21.80 30.41
C ALA A 163 6.53 -21.27 29.61
N ARG A 164 6.33 -20.90 28.33
CA ARG A 164 7.40 -20.33 27.49
C ARG A 164 7.74 -18.90 27.87
N ALA A 165 6.74 -18.12 28.27
CA ALA A 165 6.95 -16.74 28.71
C ALA A 165 7.73 -16.69 30.04
N THR A 166 7.48 -17.60 30.97
CA THR A 166 8.23 -17.69 32.24
C THR A 166 9.65 -18.22 32.06
N ASP A 167 9.84 -19.24 31.21
CA ASP A 167 11.16 -19.78 30.86
C ASP A 167 12.07 -18.70 30.21
N GLY A 168 11.52 -17.90 29.29
CA GLY A 168 12.23 -16.78 28.67
C GLY A 168 12.68 -15.69 29.65
N LYS A 169 11.89 -15.42 30.71
CA LYS A 169 12.30 -14.47 31.77
C LYS A 169 13.44 -15.01 32.62
N ALA A 170 13.38 -16.30 32.99
CA ALA A 170 14.43 -16.95 33.76
C ALA A 170 15.78 -16.98 33.01
N HIS A 171 15.74 -17.01 31.67
CA HIS A 171 16.94 -16.92 30.83
C HIS A 171 17.51 -15.50 30.72
N CYS A 172 16.68 -14.44 30.76
CA CYS A 172 17.15 -13.05 30.73
C CYS A 172 17.68 -12.53 32.08
N GLU A 173 17.37 -13.23 33.18
CA GLU A 173 17.80 -12.87 34.54
C GLU A 173 19.10 -13.57 35.00
N ASN A 174 19.64 -14.50 34.20
CA ASN A 174 20.95 -15.16 34.39
C ASN A 174 21.99 -14.64 33.38
#